data_AF-A0A268JIP6-F1
#
_entry.id   AF-A0A268JIP6-F1
#
_cell.length_a   1.000
_cell.length_b   1.000
_cell.length_c   1.000
_cell.angle_alpha   90.00
_cell.angle_beta   90.00
_cell.angle_gamma   90.00
#
_symmetry.space_group_name_H-M   'P 1'
#
loop_
_entity.id
_entity.type
_entity.pdbx_description
1 polymer ?
#
loop_
_entity_poly.entity_id
_entity_poly.type
_entity_poly.pdbx_seq_one_letter_code
_entity_poly.pdbx_strand_id
1 'polypeptide(L)' 'MEEQLREMGRHLLVPINKDAGCISAYFLEPSIENDNPSFGVVSIWPDKETLDTMKKSERYRTLIQYMSPLIETLTERYI' A
#
# COMPACT_ATOMS: atom_id res chain seq x y z
N MET A 1 -10.55 -12.25 -5.10
CA MET A 1 -9.24 -12.10 -4.46
C MET A 1 -8.54 -10.86 -4.98
N GLU A 2 -8.24 -10.79 -6.28
CA GLU A 2 -7.60 -9.61 -6.88
C GLU A 2 -8.39 -8.31 -6.68
N GLU A 3 -9.68 -8.30 -7.02
CA GLU A 3 -10.52 -7.11 -6.84
C GLU A 3 -10.59 -6.64 -5.37
N GLN A 4 -10.58 -7.58 -4.43
CA GLN A 4 -10.55 -7.26 -3.00
C GLN A 4 -9.23 -6.57 -2.61
N LEU A 5 -8.09 -7.04 -3.13
CA LEU A 5 -6.79 -6.38 -2.92
C LEU A 5 -6.74 -4.99 -3.54
N ARG A 6 -7.36 -4.80 -4.71
CA ARG A 6 -7.48 -3.48 -5.36
C ARG A 6 -8.28 -2.51 -4.51
N GLU A 7 -9.45 -2.93 -4.05
CA GLU A 7 -10.31 -2.12 -3.18
C GLU A 7 -9.64 -1.79 -1.84
N MET A 8 -8.94 -2.76 -1.24
CA MET A 8 -8.17 -2.52 -0.03
C MET A 8 -7.01 -1.53 -0.26
N GLY A 9 -6.27 -1.68 -1.35
CA GLY A 9 -5.20 -0.76 -1.72
C GLY A 9 -5.72 0.67 -1.88
N ARG A 10 -6.80 0.83 -2.64
CA ARG A 10 -7.40 2.14 -2.96
C ARG A 10 -8.07 2.80 -1.76
N HIS A 11 -8.88 2.05 -1.01
CA HIS A 11 -9.76 2.61 0.01
C HIS A 11 -9.23 2.48 1.44
N LEU A 12 -8.22 1.64 1.69
CA LEU A 12 -7.64 1.48 3.02
C LEU A 12 -6.18 1.93 3.05
N LEU A 13 -5.31 1.36 2.21
CA LEU A 13 -3.87 1.61 2.28
C LEU A 13 -3.48 3.02 1.85
N VAL A 14 -4.06 3.55 0.76
CA VAL A 14 -3.82 4.93 0.34
C VAL A 14 -4.21 5.93 1.44
N PRO A 15 -5.42 5.88 2.05
CA PRO A 15 -5.77 6.73 3.18
C PRO A 15 -4.85 6.54 4.40
N ILE A 16 -4.51 5.30 4.77
CA ILE A 16 -3.60 5.04 5.89
C ILE A 16 -2.25 5.75 5.68
N ASN A 17 -1.70 5.68 4.47
CA ASN A 17 -0.43 6.34 4.16
C ASN A 17 -0.55 7.86 4.23
N LYS A 18 -1.64 8.44 3.71
CA LYS A 18 -1.90 9.89 3.78
C LYS A 18 -2.05 10.37 5.21
N ASP A 19 -2.86 9.68 6.01
CA ASP A 19 -3.11 10.01 7.41
C ASP A 19 -1.84 9.91 8.26
N ALA A 20 -0.91 9.03 7.88
CA ALA A 20 0.36 8.82 8.57
C ALA A 20 1.49 9.78 8.14
N GLY A 21 1.20 10.78 7.29
CA GLY A 21 2.16 11.82 6.94
C GLY A 21 3.00 11.55 5.69
N CYS A 22 2.57 10.67 4.80
CA CYS A 22 3.21 10.57 3.48
C CYS A 22 3.06 11.89 2.71
N ILE A 23 4.05 12.24 1.90
CA ILE A 23 4.01 13.42 1.00
C ILE A 23 2.95 13.20 -0.09
N SER A 24 2.91 11.99 -0.63
CA SER A 24 1.96 11.59 -1.66
C SER A 24 1.68 10.11 -1.55
N ALA A 25 0.41 9.73 -1.75
CA ALA A 25 0.02 8.34 -1.94
C ALA A 25 -1.12 8.25 -2.95
N TYR A 26 -0.99 7.31 -3.88
CA TYR A 26 -1.98 7.07 -4.92
C TYR A 26 -2.04 5.59 -5.27
N PHE A 27 -3.20 5.19 -5.80
CA PHE A 27 -3.42 3.86 -6.32
C PHE A 27 -3.15 3.88 -7.82
N LEU A 28 -2.33 2.94 -8.28
CA LEU A 28 -1.97 2.76 -9.68
C LEU A 28 -2.86 1.65 -10.24
N GLU A 29 -3.64 2.00 -11.26
CA GLU A 29 -4.53 1.08 -11.96
C GLU A 29 -3.78 0.30 -13.04
N PRO A 30 -4.21 -0.94 -13.32
CA PRO A 30 -3.73 -1.63 -14.51
C PRO A 30 -4.19 -0.83 -15.74
N SER A 31 -3.31 -0.73 -16.73
CA SER A 31 -3.50 0.09 -17.92
C SER A 31 -2.98 -0.63 -19.14
N ILE A 32 -3.88 -0.91 -20.09
CA ILE A 32 -3.54 -1.51 -21.39
C ILE A 32 -2.70 -0.53 -22.23
N GLU A 33 -2.99 0.77 -22.15
CA GLU A 33 -2.29 1.81 -22.91
C GLU A 33 -0.81 1.93 -22.52
N ASN A 34 -0.49 1.65 -21.25
CA ASN A 34 0.88 1.70 -20.73
C ASN A 34 1.55 0.31 -20.62
N ASP A 35 0.94 -0.72 -21.21
CA ASP A 35 1.36 -2.12 -21.09
C ASP A 35 1.65 -2.54 -19.63
N ASN A 36 0.85 -2.02 -18.70
CA ASN A 36 0.99 -2.27 -17.28
C ASN A 36 -0.16 -3.16 -16.79
N PRO A 37 0.05 -4.47 -16.63
CA PRO A 37 -0.95 -5.37 -16.08
C PRO A 37 -1.06 -5.27 -14.54
N SER A 38 -0.16 -4.55 -13.88
CA SER A 38 -0.04 -4.52 -12.41
C SER A 38 -0.80 -3.34 -11.80
N PHE A 39 -1.27 -3.53 -10.57
CA PHE A 39 -1.82 -2.47 -9.73
C PHE A 39 -1.04 -2.37 -8.43
N GLY A 40 -1.18 -1.26 -7.72
CA GLY A 40 -0.54 -1.11 -6.42
C GLY A 40 -0.70 0.25 -5.80
N VAL A 41 -0.26 0.37 -4.55
CA VAL A 41 -0.17 1.66 -3.87
C VAL A 41 1.25 2.16 -3.98
N VAL A 42 1.40 3.37 -4.52
CA VAL A 42 2.66 4.10 -4.52
C VAL A 42 2.58 5.20 -3.48
N SER A 43 3.58 5.29 -2.61
CA SER A 43 3.66 6.31 -1.58
C SER A 43 5.07 6.88 -1.46
N ILE A 44 5.16 8.20 -1.28
CA ILE A 44 6.40 8.95 -1.08
C ILE A 44 6.43 9.42 0.37
N TRP A 45 7.51 9.07 1.07
CA TRP A 45 7.69 9.38 2.49
C TRP A 45 8.77 10.46 2.67
N PRO A 46 8.58 11.41 3.60
CA PRO A 46 9.56 12.46 3.85
C PRO A 46 10.87 11.92 4.43
N ASP A 47 10.76 10.86 5.24
CA ASP A 47 11.88 10.19 5.89
C ASP A 47 11.48 8.75 6.27
N LYS A 48 12.49 7.95 6.64
CA LYS A 48 12.30 6.56 7.05
C LYS A 48 11.56 6.44 8.38
N GLU A 49 11.74 7.39 9.30
CA GLU A 49 11.14 7.33 10.64
C GLU A 49 9.61 7.43 10.59
N THR A 50 9.09 8.30 9.71
CA THR A 50 7.67 8.46 9.45
C THR A 50 7.06 7.18 8.87
N LEU A 51 7.73 6.57 7.89
CA LEU A 51 7.34 5.27 7.34
C LEU A 51 7.34 4.17 8.42
N ASP A 52 8.41 4.07 9.20
CA ASP A 52 8.54 3.06 10.25
C ASP A 52 7.48 3.24 11.36
N THR A 53 7.10 4.49 11.65
CA THR A 53 6.01 4.80 12.59
C THR A 53 4.67 4.33 12.03
N MET A 54 4.37 4.60 10.75
CA MET A 54 3.16 4.08 10.08
C MET A 54 3.12 2.56 10.13
N LYS A 55 4.23 1.87 9.79
CA LYS A 55 4.31 0.40 9.78
C LYS A 55 4.05 -0.22 11.17
N LYS A 56 4.32 0.52 12.24
CA LYS A 56 4.05 0.10 13.63
C LYS A 56 2.63 0.40 14.09
N SER A 57 1.89 1.24 13.37
CA SER A 57 0.51 1.61 13.73
C SER A 57 -0.42 0.39 13.75
N GLU A 58 -1.37 0.38 14.68
CA GLU A 58 -2.37 -0.69 14.78
C GLU A 58 -3.15 -0.82 13.47
N ARG A 59 -3.58 0.31 12.90
CA ARG A 59 -4.35 0.35 11.66
C ARG A 59 -3.63 -0.32 10.48
N TYR A 60 -2.33 -0.05 10.30
CA TYR A 60 -1.54 -0.72 9.26
C TYR A 60 -1.36 -2.21 9.56
N ARG A 61 -1.04 -2.57 10.80
CA ARG A 61 -0.84 -3.98 11.18
C ARG A 61 -2.11 -4.81 11.00
N THR A 62 -3.27 -4.27 11.37
CA THR A 62 -4.57 -4.91 11.13
C THR A 62 -4.84 -5.08 9.64
N LEU A 63 -4.53 -4.07 8.83
CA LEU A 63 -4.66 -4.17 7.38
C LEU A 63 -3.78 -5.30 6.81
N ILE A 64 -2.50 -5.36 7.19
CA ILE A 64 -1.59 -6.40 6.73
C ILE A 64 -2.05 -7.80 7.16
N GLN A 65 -2.55 -7.94 8.38
CA GLN A 65 -3.12 -9.22 8.85
C GLN A 65 -4.33 -9.64 7.99
N TYR A 66 -5.20 -8.70 7.63
CA TYR A 66 -6.33 -8.97 6.75
C TYR A 66 -5.91 -9.29 5.32
N MET A 67 -4.85 -8.65 4.81
CA MET A 67 -4.29 -8.93 3.48
C MET A 67 -3.51 -10.24 3.43
N SER A 68 -2.92 -10.68 4.54
CA SER A 68 -2.06 -11.88 4.63
C SER A 68 -2.63 -13.13 3.95
N PRO A 69 -3.92 -13.51 4.10
CA PRO A 69 -4.48 -14.68 3.40
C PRO A 69 -4.69 -14.46 1.89
N LEU A 70 -4.60 -13.23 1.40
CA LEU A 70 -4.84 -12.86 0.00
C LEU A 70 -3.53 -12.65 -0.78
N ILE A 71 -2.38 -12.58 -0.10
CA ILE A 71 -1.06 -12.33 -0.69
C ILE A 71 -0.19 -13.58 -0.62
N GLU A 72 0.49 -13.92 -1.71
CA GLU A 72 1.38 -15.09 -1.74
C GLU A 72 2.67 -14.84 -0.95
N THR A 73 3.23 -13.63 -1.06
CA THR A 73 4.47 -13.24 -0.36
C THR A 73 4.43 -11.77 0.03
N LEU A 74 5.07 -11.45 1.16
CA LEU A 74 5.36 -10.07 1.58
C LEU A 74 6.88 -9.87 1.52
N THR A 75 7.34 -8.92 0.71
CA THR A 75 8.77 -8.59 0.59
C THR A 75 9.04 -7.14 0.95
N GLU A 76 10.12 -6.92 1.70
CA GLU A 76 10.64 -5.58 1.98
C GLU A 76 12.00 -5.44 1.30
N ARG A 77 12.13 -4.46 0.40
CA ARG A 77 13.41 -4.09 -0.24
C ARG A 77 13.69 -2.63 0.07
N TYR A 78 14.90 -2.35 0.55
CA TYR A 78 15.41 -0.99 0.69
C TYR A 78 16.20 -0.67 -0.59
N ILE A 79 15.80 0.40 -1.29
CA ILE A 79 16.46 0.91 -2.50
C ILE A 79 17.24 2.16 -2.10
#